data_AF-A0A8C3YA10-F1
#
_entry.id   AF-A0A8C3YA10-F1
#
_cell.length_a   1.000
_cell.length_b   1.000
_cell.length_c   1.000
_cell.angle_alpha   90.00
_cell.angle_beta   90.00
_cell.angle_gamma   90.00
#
_symmetry.space_group_name_H-M   'P 1'
#
loop_
_entity.id
_entity.type
_entity.pdbx_description
1 polymer ?
#
loop_
_entity_poly.entity_id
_entity_poly.type
_entity_poly.pdbx_seq_one_letter_code
_entity_poly.pdbx_strand_id
1 'polypeptide(L)'
;MTCVVLCNLVLKENLNKIVFSCFFFFFYVVREGELHKQCASQVELDSYKEYAAQIQPVKKPFNASQCGWEPFDKSNYKQLLGALDYSFLCAYAVGMYLSGLIGERLPIRYYLTGGMLASGLFTAMFGLGYFYNVHNLWFYIMAQIANGLVQTTGWPSVVTCIGNWFGKGRRGLIMGVWNSHTSVGNILGSLIAAYWVSTCWGLSFVVPGVIVAVMGVVCFLFLIERECFPGDPEVQHLLTDSEKSSVSLSSSTVATGEGRHGTSAISFLGALRIPGVVEFSLCLLFAKLVSYTFLFWLPLYITNVEHLDAKRAGDLSTLFDVGGIFGGILAGLISDRLEKRASTCGMMLLLAAPTLYMFSAVSKMGLEATVVMLLISGALVNGPYALITTAVSADLGTHKSLKGNSRALSTVTAIIDGTGSVGAALGPLLAGLISPSGWNNVFYMLMVADACALLVSVKIEMMCISSVLNYPKMQIVLLPFQYSVVVLDFQWGRFAV
;
A
#
# COMPACT_ATOMS: atom_id res chain seq x y z
N MET A 1 -17.57 -12.90 18.44
CA MET A 1 -18.01 -12.62 17.05
C MET A 1 -17.09 -11.64 16.33
N THR A 2 -16.76 -10.48 16.91
CA THR A 2 -15.89 -9.43 16.31
C THR A 2 -14.46 -9.90 16.01
N CYS A 3 -13.85 -10.72 16.89
CA CYS A 3 -12.52 -11.31 16.66
C CYS A 3 -12.50 -12.32 15.49
N VAL A 4 -13.58 -13.08 15.29
CA VAL A 4 -13.70 -14.04 14.18
C VAL A 4 -13.91 -13.31 12.85
N VAL A 5 -14.63 -12.19 12.85
CA VAL A 5 -14.82 -11.35 11.66
C VAL A 5 -13.55 -10.59 11.28
N LEU A 6 -12.82 -10.05 12.27
CA LEU A 6 -11.53 -9.41 12.05
C LEU A 6 -10.48 -10.43 11.57
N CYS A 7 -10.43 -11.61 12.18
CA CYS A 7 -9.54 -12.69 11.75
C CYS A 7 -9.90 -13.18 10.33
N ASN A 8 -11.19 -13.30 10.00
CA ASN A 8 -11.63 -13.63 8.65
C ASN A 8 -11.30 -12.53 7.64
N LEU A 9 -11.52 -11.24 7.95
CA LEU A 9 -11.20 -10.11 7.06
C LEU A 9 -9.67 -9.97 6.84
N VAL A 10 -8.88 -10.15 7.90
CA VAL A 10 -7.41 -10.16 7.85
C VAL A 10 -6.90 -11.34 7.00
N LEU A 11 -7.40 -12.56 7.23
CA LEU A 11 -7.10 -13.71 6.38
C LEU A 11 -7.56 -13.53 4.93
N LYS A 12 -8.71 -12.85 4.71
CA LYS A 12 -9.31 -12.60 3.39
C LYS A 12 -8.52 -11.62 2.52
N GLU A 13 -7.88 -10.63 3.13
CA GLU A 13 -7.22 -9.55 2.39
C GLU A 13 -5.70 -9.72 2.27
N ASN A 14 -5.09 -10.48 3.20
CA ASN A 14 -3.76 -11.08 3.02
C ASN A 14 -3.59 -11.65 1.61
N LEU A 15 -4.66 -12.21 1.04
CA LEU A 15 -4.66 -12.92 -0.22
C LEU A 15 -4.69 -12.06 -1.49
N ASN A 16 -5.35 -10.90 -1.46
CA ASN A 16 -5.25 -9.94 -2.57
C ASN A 16 -3.83 -9.38 -2.68
N LYS A 17 -3.10 -9.24 -1.57
CA LYS A 17 -1.68 -8.89 -1.59
C LYS A 17 -0.74 -10.07 -1.79
N ILE A 18 -1.16 -11.30 -1.50
CA ILE A 18 -0.46 -12.52 -1.95
C ILE A 18 -0.39 -12.54 -3.47
N VAL A 19 -1.50 -12.24 -4.14
CA VAL A 19 -1.53 -12.07 -5.60
C VAL A 19 -0.52 -10.99 -6.01
N PHE A 20 -0.59 -9.79 -5.41
CA PHE A 20 0.37 -8.70 -5.66
C PHE A 20 1.84 -9.12 -5.47
N SER A 21 2.23 -9.71 -4.33
CA SER A 21 3.62 -10.15 -4.06
C SER A 21 4.05 -11.40 -4.82
N CYS A 22 3.13 -12.30 -5.21
CA CYS A 22 3.45 -13.43 -6.09
C CYS A 22 3.96 -12.95 -7.46
N PHE A 23 3.46 -11.80 -7.96
CA PHE A 23 3.95 -11.19 -9.21
C PHE A 23 5.41 -10.75 -9.12
N PHE A 24 5.85 -10.23 -7.98
CA PHE A 24 7.17 -9.61 -7.91
C PHE A 24 8.29 -10.60 -7.57
N PHE A 25 8.04 -11.62 -6.74
CA PHE A 25 9.04 -12.67 -6.52
C PHE A 25 9.27 -13.51 -7.78
N PHE A 26 8.22 -13.72 -8.58
CA PHE A 26 8.34 -14.32 -9.91
C PHE A 26 9.35 -13.56 -10.77
N PHE A 27 9.22 -12.23 -10.88
CA PHE A 27 10.16 -11.44 -11.67
C PHE A 27 11.53 -11.26 -11.03
N TYR A 28 11.64 -11.33 -9.70
CA TYR A 28 12.93 -11.40 -9.01
C TYR A 28 13.72 -12.68 -9.36
N VAL A 29 13.05 -13.84 -9.40
CA VAL A 29 13.67 -15.10 -9.82
C VAL A 29 13.95 -15.15 -11.34
N VAL A 30 13.12 -14.51 -12.16
CA VAL A 30 13.44 -14.28 -13.59
C VAL A 30 14.61 -13.30 -13.75
N ARG A 31 14.75 -12.29 -12.86
CA ARG A 31 15.86 -11.32 -12.85
C ARG A 31 17.20 -11.97 -12.50
N GLU A 32 17.20 -13.05 -11.71
CA GLU A 32 18.38 -13.81 -11.29
C GLU A 32 18.59 -15.17 -12.00
N GLY A 33 17.84 -15.46 -13.07
CA GLY A 33 18.28 -16.44 -14.08
C GLY A 33 17.70 -17.85 -14.02
N GLU A 34 16.57 -18.09 -13.34
CA GLU A 34 15.98 -19.44 -13.34
C GLU A 34 15.24 -19.82 -14.63
N LEU A 35 14.80 -18.84 -15.44
CA LEU A 35 14.26 -19.13 -16.77
C LEU A 35 15.32 -19.72 -17.72
N HIS A 36 16.61 -19.54 -17.40
CA HIS A 36 17.76 -20.09 -18.12
C HIS A 36 18.42 -21.28 -17.40
N LYS A 37 18.32 -21.41 -16.07
CA LYS A 37 19.02 -22.47 -15.30
C LYS A 37 18.44 -23.87 -15.49
N GLN A 38 17.15 -24.02 -15.81
CA GLN A 38 16.57 -25.34 -16.14
C GLN A 38 17.26 -26.00 -17.36
N CYS A 39 18.03 -25.25 -18.15
CA CYS A 39 18.84 -25.82 -19.23
C CYS A 39 20.12 -26.50 -18.72
N ALA A 40 20.75 -26.02 -17.65
CA ALA A 40 22.04 -26.56 -17.20
C ALA A 40 21.91 -27.98 -16.62
N SER A 41 20.83 -28.24 -15.87
CA SER A 41 20.54 -29.56 -15.31
C SER A 41 20.04 -30.57 -16.35
N GLN A 42 19.28 -30.11 -17.35
CA GLN A 42 18.81 -30.95 -18.45
C GLN A 42 19.98 -31.30 -19.41
N VAL A 43 20.84 -30.33 -19.72
CA VAL A 43 22.03 -30.51 -20.56
C VAL A 43 23.09 -31.39 -19.89
N GLU A 44 23.29 -31.32 -18.57
CA GLU A 44 24.18 -32.27 -17.88
C GLU A 44 23.64 -33.71 -17.90
N LEU A 45 22.33 -33.89 -17.74
CA LEU A 45 21.70 -35.21 -17.77
C LEU A 45 21.66 -35.83 -19.17
N ASP A 46 21.47 -35.01 -20.20
CA ASP A 46 21.48 -35.44 -21.61
C ASP A 46 22.90 -35.60 -22.15
N SER A 47 23.88 -34.78 -21.72
CA SER A 47 25.31 -34.95 -22.02
C SER A 47 25.85 -36.27 -21.44
N TYR A 48 25.41 -36.67 -20.25
CA TYR A 48 25.79 -37.96 -19.66
C TYR A 48 25.18 -39.16 -20.41
N LYS A 49 24.01 -38.99 -21.04
CA LYS A 49 23.36 -40.00 -21.88
C LYS A 49 23.93 -40.05 -23.31
N GLU A 50 24.32 -38.91 -23.87
CA GLU A 50 25.01 -38.81 -25.16
C GLU A 50 26.45 -39.34 -25.10
N TYR A 51 27.17 -39.14 -23.98
CA TYR A 51 28.53 -39.70 -23.81
C TYR A 51 28.53 -41.24 -23.75
N ALA A 52 27.40 -41.85 -23.37
CA ALA A 52 27.21 -43.30 -23.36
C ALA A 52 26.79 -43.89 -24.72
N ALA A 53 26.47 -43.05 -25.72
CA ALA A 53 25.96 -43.49 -27.02
C ALA A 53 26.74 -42.87 -28.20
N GLN A 54 27.73 -43.62 -28.70
CA GLN A 54 28.33 -43.55 -30.06
C GLN A 54 29.36 -42.43 -30.29
N ILE A 55 30.65 -42.67 -30.58
CA ILE A 55 31.25 -43.41 -31.72
C ILE A 55 30.46 -43.23 -33.02
N GLN A 56 30.52 -42.03 -33.62
CA GLN A 56 30.66 -41.72 -35.06
C GLN A 56 30.12 -40.30 -35.39
N PRO A 57 30.66 -39.60 -36.40
CA PRO A 57 30.41 -38.18 -36.60
C PRO A 57 29.16 -37.98 -37.48
N VAL A 58 28.03 -37.60 -36.85
CA VAL A 58 26.80 -37.23 -37.57
C VAL A 58 26.60 -35.71 -37.53
N LYS A 59 26.33 -35.14 -38.71
CA LYS A 59 26.05 -33.73 -38.98
C LYS A 59 25.15 -33.10 -37.91
N LYS A 60 25.58 -31.94 -37.38
CA LYS A 60 24.76 -31.05 -36.51
C LYS A 60 23.39 -30.81 -37.13
N PRO A 61 22.27 -31.23 -36.51
CA PRO A 61 20.97 -30.71 -36.84
C PRO A 61 20.80 -29.32 -36.21
N PHE A 62 20.01 -28.52 -36.92
CA PHE A 62 19.58 -27.16 -36.60
C PHE A 62 18.93 -27.05 -35.20
N ASN A 63 19.21 -25.93 -34.51
CA ASN A 63 18.42 -25.30 -33.43
C ASN A 63 17.97 -26.16 -32.23
N ALA A 64 18.81 -26.28 -31.20
CA ALA A 64 18.40 -26.76 -29.88
C ALA A 64 18.99 -25.89 -28.75
N SER A 65 18.74 -24.57 -28.77
CA SER A 65 19.18 -23.67 -27.69
C SER A 65 18.22 -22.49 -27.45
N GLN A 66 16.91 -22.73 -27.44
CA GLN A 66 15.90 -21.73 -27.01
C GLN A 66 15.42 -22.06 -25.59
N CYS A 67 16.30 -21.85 -24.59
CA CYS A 67 15.93 -21.91 -23.18
C CYS A 67 15.52 -20.51 -22.68
N GLY A 68 14.42 -20.00 -23.23
CA GLY A 68 13.81 -18.73 -22.85
C GLY A 68 12.33 -18.70 -23.23
N TRP A 69 11.48 -18.08 -22.41
CA TRP A 69 10.05 -17.92 -22.73
C TRP A 69 9.87 -16.65 -23.57
N GLU A 70 9.63 -16.79 -24.87
CA GLU A 70 9.26 -15.66 -25.72
C GLU A 70 7.99 -14.99 -25.15
N PRO A 71 7.93 -13.66 -24.98
CA PRO A 71 8.87 -12.61 -25.46
C PRO A 71 9.97 -12.15 -24.48
N PHE A 72 10.13 -12.84 -23.34
CA PHE A 72 11.08 -12.49 -22.25
C PHE A 72 12.45 -13.18 -22.38
N ASP A 73 12.71 -13.80 -23.53
CA ASP A 73 13.93 -14.53 -23.89
C ASP A 73 15.06 -13.60 -24.41
N LYS A 74 14.71 -12.37 -24.78
CA LYS A 74 15.62 -11.38 -25.35
C LYS A 74 16.38 -10.60 -24.28
N SER A 75 17.48 -9.96 -24.67
CA SER A 75 18.32 -9.13 -23.77
C SER A 75 17.58 -7.96 -23.10
N ASN A 76 16.41 -7.57 -23.62
CA ASN A 76 15.53 -6.54 -23.06
C ASN A 76 14.52 -7.07 -22.02
N TYR A 77 14.63 -8.32 -21.57
CA TYR A 77 13.71 -8.93 -20.61
C TYR A 77 13.49 -8.06 -19.35
N LYS A 78 14.56 -7.50 -18.76
CA LYS A 78 14.45 -6.62 -17.57
C LYS A 78 13.52 -5.42 -17.79
N GLN A 79 13.56 -4.81 -18.98
CA GLN A 79 12.71 -3.67 -19.34
C GLN A 79 11.26 -4.13 -19.55
N LEU A 80 11.09 -5.33 -20.12
CA LEU A 80 9.78 -5.89 -20.42
C LEU A 80 9.00 -6.28 -19.16
N LEU A 81 9.67 -6.92 -18.20
CA LEU A 81 9.08 -7.25 -16.89
C LEU A 81 8.76 -5.97 -16.12
N GLY A 82 9.68 -4.99 -16.13
CA GLY A 82 9.44 -3.68 -15.54
C GLY A 82 8.25 -2.94 -16.17
N ALA A 83 8.04 -3.08 -17.48
CA ALA A 83 6.88 -2.51 -18.16
C ALA A 83 5.56 -3.18 -17.75
N LEU A 84 5.56 -4.49 -17.48
CA LEU A 84 4.38 -5.20 -16.95
C LEU A 84 4.01 -4.69 -15.56
N ASP A 85 4.99 -4.61 -14.65
CA ASP A 85 4.80 -4.09 -13.30
C ASP A 85 4.29 -2.66 -13.30
N TYR A 86 4.89 -1.81 -14.15
CA TYR A 86 4.47 -0.43 -14.31
C TYR A 86 3.06 -0.31 -14.88
N SER A 87 2.70 -1.13 -15.88
CA SER A 87 1.35 -1.14 -16.47
C SER A 87 0.27 -1.48 -15.43
N PHE A 88 0.54 -2.47 -14.57
CA PHE A 88 -0.33 -2.82 -13.44
C PHE A 88 -0.43 -1.66 -12.44
N LEU A 89 0.70 -1.11 -11.99
CA LEU A 89 0.74 -0.07 -10.95
C LEU A 89 0.05 1.22 -11.41
N CYS A 90 0.23 1.62 -12.68
CA CYS A 90 -0.47 2.75 -13.26
C CYS A 90 -1.97 2.49 -13.39
N ALA A 91 -2.37 1.31 -13.88
CA ALA A 91 -3.78 0.94 -13.99
C ALA A 91 -4.45 0.92 -12.60
N TYR A 92 -3.78 0.39 -11.58
CA TYR A 92 -4.23 0.41 -10.20
C TYR A 92 -4.36 1.85 -9.68
N ALA A 93 -3.36 2.71 -9.87
CA ALA A 93 -3.41 4.10 -9.41
C ALA A 93 -4.60 4.87 -10.00
N VAL A 94 -4.85 4.73 -11.32
CA VAL A 94 -6.01 5.34 -11.99
C VAL A 94 -7.32 4.71 -11.51
N GLY A 95 -7.35 3.37 -11.43
CA GLY A 95 -8.52 2.61 -11.02
C GLY A 95 -8.97 2.96 -9.60
N MET A 96 -8.05 3.29 -8.68
CA MET A 96 -8.39 3.66 -7.30
C MET A 96 -9.34 4.86 -7.26
N TYR A 97 -9.05 5.93 -8.00
CA TYR A 97 -9.92 7.10 -8.05
C TYR A 97 -11.32 6.78 -8.59
N LEU A 98 -11.42 5.90 -9.60
CA LEU A 98 -12.70 5.46 -10.16
C LEU A 98 -13.45 4.53 -9.19
N SER A 99 -12.73 3.62 -8.56
CA SER A 99 -13.26 2.61 -7.64
C SER A 99 -13.92 3.25 -6.42
N GLY A 100 -13.35 4.33 -5.89
CA GLY A 100 -13.98 5.09 -4.81
C GLY A 100 -15.39 5.55 -5.15
N LEU A 101 -15.54 6.18 -6.32
CA LEU A 101 -16.80 6.75 -6.81
C LEU A 101 -17.86 5.68 -7.11
N ILE A 102 -17.44 4.53 -7.63
CA ILE A 102 -18.33 3.39 -7.92
C ILE A 102 -18.70 2.68 -6.61
N GLY A 103 -17.73 2.51 -5.70
CA GLY A 103 -17.91 1.88 -4.39
C GLY A 103 -18.90 2.60 -3.49
N GLU A 104 -19.09 3.92 -3.61
CA GLU A 104 -20.15 4.62 -2.85
C GLU A 104 -21.56 4.28 -3.33
N ARG A 105 -21.71 3.84 -4.58
CA ARG A 105 -23.01 3.66 -5.23
C ARG A 105 -23.49 2.22 -5.19
N LEU A 106 -22.57 1.28 -4.96
CA LEU A 106 -22.84 -0.14 -4.92
C LEU A 106 -22.82 -0.65 -3.47
N PRO A 107 -23.68 -1.63 -3.12
CA PRO A 107 -23.57 -2.31 -1.84
C PRO A 107 -22.20 -2.98 -1.71
N ILE A 108 -21.53 -2.75 -0.57
CA ILE A 108 -20.10 -3.11 -0.37
C ILE A 108 -19.90 -4.61 -0.56
N ARG A 109 -20.87 -5.43 -0.13
CA ARG A 109 -20.82 -6.89 -0.26
C ARG A 109 -20.68 -7.36 -1.70
N TYR A 110 -21.47 -6.82 -2.62
CA TYR A 110 -21.43 -7.22 -4.02
C TYR A 110 -20.22 -6.62 -4.73
N TYR A 111 -19.89 -5.37 -4.42
CA TYR A 111 -18.76 -4.67 -5.02
C TYR A 111 -17.42 -5.35 -4.69
N LEU A 112 -17.16 -5.63 -3.42
CA LEU A 112 -15.96 -6.32 -2.97
C LEU A 112 -15.86 -7.74 -3.54
N THR A 113 -16.97 -8.49 -3.53
CA THR A 113 -17.01 -9.87 -4.05
C THR A 113 -16.71 -9.91 -5.54
N GLY A 114 -17.41 -9.09 -6.34
CA GLY A 114 -17.21 -9.04 -7.79
C GLY A 114 -15.78 -8.65 -8.15
N GLY A 115 -15.21 -7.69 -7.40
CA GLY A 115 -13.82 -7.31 -7.48
C GLY A 115 -12.85 -8.46 -7.23
N MET A 116 -12.98 -9.17 -6.11
CA MET A 116 -12.13 -10.31 -5.77
C MET A 116 -12.23 -11.45 -6.78
N LEU A 117 -13.43 -11.79 -7.25
CA LEU A 117 -13.61 -12.82 -8.28
C LEU A 117 -12.94 -12.42 -9.59
N ALA A 118 -13.11 -11.17 -10.03
CA ALA A 118 -12.48 -10.65 -11.23
C ALA A 118 -10.95 -10.58 -11.10
N SER A 119 -10.42 -10.13 -9.96
CA SER A 119 -8.98 -10.14 -9.68
C SER A 119 -8.39 -11.55 -9.72
N GLY A 120 -9.07 -12.52 -9.10
CA GLY A 120 -8.68 -13.92 -9.14
C GLY A 120 -8.67 -14.47 -10.56
N LEU A 121 -9.69 -14.14 -11.37
CA LEU A 121 -9.79 -14.53 -12.77
C LEU A 121 -8.65 -13.94 -13.62
N PHE A 122 -8.42 -12.62 -13.58
CA PHE A 122 -7.39 -11.99 -14.42
C PHE A 122 -5.98 -12.36 -13.98
N THR A 123 -5.77 -12.57 -12.68
CA THR A 123 -4.51 -13.12 -12.16
C THR A 123 -4.28 -14.55 -12.65
N ALA A 124 -5.29 -15.42 -12.57
CA ALA A 124 -5.18 -16.78 -13.09
C ALA A 124 -4.98 -16.77 -14.62
N MET A 125 -5.65 -15.87 -15.34
CA MET A 125 -5.49 -15.69 -16.79
C MET A 125 -4.04 -15.36 -17.16
N PHE A 126 -3.35 -14.52 -16.39
CA PHE A 126 -1.93 -14.26 -16.59
C PHE A 126 -1.10 -15.55 -16.50
N GLY A 127 -1.34 -16.37 -15.47
CA GLY A 127 -0.68 -17.66 -15.29
C GLY A 127 -1.03 -18.72 -16.33
N LEU A 128 -2.27 -18.71 -16.83
CA LEU A 128 -2.74 -19.59 -17.91
C LEU A 128 -1.99 -19.36 -19.23
N GLY A 129 -1.36 -18.19 -19.40
CA GLY A 129 -0.46 -17.94 -20.53
C GLY A 129 0.67 -18.97 -20.64
N TYR A 130 1.14 -19.52 -19.51
CA TYR A 130 2.09 -20.63 -19.48
C TYR A 130 1.50 -21.92 -20.07
N PHE A 131 0.31 -22.34 -19.60
CA PHE A 131 -0.30 -23.60 -20.01
C PHE A 131 -0.79 -23.59 -21.46
N TYR A 132 -1.25 -22.43 -21.95
CA TYR A 132 -1.68 -22.25 -23.34
C TYR A 132 -0.55 -21.86 -24.30
N ASN A 133 0.69 -21.78 -23.80
CA ASN A 133 1.87 -21.43 -24.58
C ASN A 133 1.73 -20.11 -25.37
N VAL A 134 1.27 -19.06 -24.69
CA VAL A 134 1.00 -17.75 -25.29
C VAL A 134 2.27 -16.89 -25.27
N HIS A 135 2.83 -16.62 -26.45
CA HIS A 135 4.06 -15.82 -26.62
C HIS A 135 3.81 -14.35 -26.99
N ASN A 136 2.62 -13.82 -26.70
CA ASN A 136 2.26 -12.44 -27.03
C ASN A 136 2.37 -11.51 -25.81
N LEU A 137 3.23 -10.50 -25.87
CA LEU A 137 3.39 -9.50 -24.81
C LEU A 137 2.08 -8.78 -24.47
N TRP A 138 1.28 -8.43 -25.47
CA TRP A 138 0.05 -7.67 -25.26
C TRP A 138 -0.97 -8.42 -24.43
N PHE A 139 -0.97 -9.75 -24.49
CA PHE A 139 -1.81 -10.58 -23.62
C PHE A 139 -1.46 -10.32 -22.14
N TYR A 140 -0.17 -10.35 -21.81
CA TYR A 140 0.30 -10.12 -20.44
C TYR A 140 0.07 -8.68 -19.98
N ILE A 141 0.30 -7.68 -20.85
CA ILE A 141 0.03 -6.26 -20.52
C ILE A 141 -1.46 -6.03 -20.28
N MET A 142 -2.34 -6.53 -21.15
CA MET A 142 -3.79 -6.34 -21.01
C MET A 142 -4.34 -7.08 -19.80
N ALA A 143 -3.83 -8.28 -19.51
CA ALA A 143 -4.13 -9.00 -18.27
C ALA A 143 -3.74 -8.18 -17.04
N GLN A 144 -2.56 -7.55 -17.04
CA GLN A 144 -2.08 -6.70 -15.94
C GLN A 144 -2.89 -5.42 -15.77
N ILE A 145 -3.27 -4.75 -16.86
CA ILE A 145 -4.12 -3.56 -16.80
C ILE A 145 -5.51 -3.92 -16.25
N ALA A 146 -6.12 -4.99 -16.76
CA ALA A 146 -7.42 -5.47 -16.30
C ALA A 146 -7.36 -5.84 -14.82
N ASN A 147 -6.35 -6.62 -14.41
CA ASN A 147 -6.13 -7.02 -13.02
C ASN A 147 -5.94 -5.80 -12.11
N GLY A 148 -5.08 -4.87 -12.52
CA GLY A 148 -4.81 -3.63 -11.80
C GLY A 148 -6.08 -2.83 -11.55
N LEU A 149 -6.92 -2.64 -12.57
CA LEU A 149 -8.20 -1.93 -12.43
C LEU A 149 -9.16 -2.64 -11.46
N VAL A 150 -9.37 -3.94 -11.61
CA VAL A 150 -10.35 -4.65 -10.76
C VAL A 150 -9.89 -4.80 -9.31
N GLN A 151 -8.59 -4.85 -9.06
CA GLN A 151 -8.04 -5.01 -7.71
C GLN A 151 -8.24 -3.77 -6.83
N THR A 152 -8.45 -2.60 -7.44
CA THR A 152 -8.75 -1.34 -6.74
C THR A 152 -10.11 -1.34 -6.03
N THR A 153 -10.98 -2.31 -6.31
CA THR A 153 -12.27 -2.50 -5.61
C THR A 153 -12.07 -2.89 -4.15
N GLY A 154 -10.96 -3.55 -3.81
CA GLY A 154 -10.71 -4.13 -2.50
C GLY A 154 -10.54 -3.08 -1.41
N TRP A 155 -9.47 -2.29 -1.50
CA TRP A 155 -9.02 -1.36 -0.45
C TRP A 155 -10.07 -0.34 0.03
N PRO A 156 -10.76 0.44 -0.84
CA PRO A 156 -11.78 1.38 -0.37
C PRO A 156 -12.96 0.66 0.30
N SER A 157 -13.34 -0.52 -0.18
CA SER A 157 -14.45 -1.31 0.35
C SER A 157 -14.20 -1.82 1.77
N VAL A 158 -13.01 -2.37 2.02
CA VAL A 158 -12.62 -2.96 3.30
C VAL A 158 -12.33 -1.91 4.37
N VAL A 159 -11.64 -0.81 4.01
CA VAL A 159 -11.45 0.33 4.92
C VAL A 159 -12.79 0.95 5.27
N THR A 160 -13.73 1.04 4.32
CA THR A 160 -15.10 1.49 4.60
C THR A 160 -15.82 0.55 5.56
N CYS A 161 -15.74 -0.76 5.31
CA CYS A 161 -16.35 -1.77 6.18
C CYS A 161 -15.82 -1.68 7.62
N ILE A 162 -14.51 -1.62 7.82
CA ILE A 162 -13.90 -1.59 9.15
C ILE A 162 -14.10 -0.23 9.81
N GLY A 163 -14.01 0.84 9.03
CA GLY A 163 -14.24 2.20 9.48
C GLY A 163 -15.66 2.43 9.99
N ASN A 164 -16.66 1.70 9.47
CA ASN A 164 -18.05 1.72 9.94
C ASN A 164 -18.30 0.78 11.14
N TRP A 165 -17.50 -0.27 11.29
CA TRP A 165 -17.64 -1.23 12.39
C TRP A 165 -16.98 -0.77 13.70
N PHE A 166 -15.90 0.01 13.60
CA PHE A 166 -15.14 0.49 14.74
C PHE A 166 -15.24 2.02 14.82
N GLY A 167 -15.98 2.52 15.81
CA GLY A 167 -16.11 3.94 16.12
C GLY A 167 -14.80 4.59 16.59
N LYS A 168 -14.86 5.85 17.01
CA LYS A 168 -13.66 6.71 17.16
C LYS A 168 -12.68 6.36 18.29
N GLY A 169 -13.06 5.54 19.27
CA GLY A 169 -12.36 5.43 20.57
C GLY A 169 -11.00 4.72 20.62
N ARG A 170 -10.67 3.81 19.69
CA ARG A 170 -9.33 3.13 19.57
C ARG A 170 -9.01 2.73 18.13
N ARG A 171 -9.38 3.60 17.20
CA ARG A 171 -9.36 3.29 15.78
C ARG A 171 -7.95 3.02 15.27
N GLY A 172 -6.95 3.76 15.74
CA GLY A 172 -5.57 3.66 15.30
C GLY A 172 -4.95 2.30 15.61
N LEU A 173 -5.10 1.80 16.84
CA LEU A 173 -4.58 0.49 17.23
C LEU A 173 -5.27 -0.64 16.44
N ILE A 174 -6.60 -0.59 16.32
CA ILE A 174 -7.36 -1.63 15.62
C ILE A 174 -6.98 -1.65 14.14
N MET A 175 -6.93 -0.49 13.50
CA MET A 175 -6.52 -0.34 12.11
C MET A 175 -5.05 -0.69 11.90
N GLY A 176 -4.16 -0.40 12.85
CA GLY A 176 -2.74 -0.78 12.79
C GLY A 176 -2.52 -2.28 12.91
N VAL A 177 -3.20 -2.95 13.84
CA VAL A 177 -3.20 -4.42 13.94
C VAL A 177 -3.80 -5.04 12.68
N TRP A 178 -4.92 -4.51 12.21
CA TRP A 178 -5.53 -4.97 10.97
C TRP A 178 -4.55 -4.84 9.81
N ASN A 179 -3.94 -3.67 9.59
CA ASN A 179 -3.01 -3.40 8.48
C ASN A 179 -1.79 -4.35 8.44
N SER A 180 -1.50 -5.06 9.53
CA SER A 180 -0.48 -6.14 9.52
C SER A 180 -0.75 -7.20 8.46
N HIS A 181 -2.01 -7.34 8.03
CA HIS A 181 -2.39 -8.19 6.91
C HIS A 181 -1.66 -7.81 5.61
N THR A 182 -1.25 -6.54 5.46
CA THR A 182 -0.58 -6.12 4.24
C THR A 182 0.80 -6.74 4.10
N SER A 183 1.59 -6.68 5.16
CA SER A 183 2.89 -7.34 5.29
C SER A 183 2.79 -8.86 5.21
N VAL A 184 1.83 -9.48 5.90
CA VAL A 184 1.63 -10.94 5.85
C VAL A 184 1.30 -11.39 4.43
N GLY A 185 0.46 -10.64 3.72
CA GLY A 185 0.19 -10.87 2.32
C GLY A 185 1.45 -10.78 1.45
N ASN A 186 2.30 -9.80 1.70
CA ASN A 186 3.56 -9.64 0.96
C ASN A 186 4.48 -10.86 1.13
N ILE A 187 4.65 -11.31 2.38
CA ILE A 187 5.48 -12.46 2.73
C ILE A 187 4.96 -13.74 2.07
N LEU A 188 3.66 -14.03 2.25
CA LEU A 188 3.03 -15.23 1.68
C LEU A 188 3.05 -15.19 0.14
N GLY A 189 2.89 -14.02 -0.47
CA GLY A 189 3.00 -13.86 -1.91
C GLY A 189 4.39 -14.20 -2.42
N SER A 190 5.42 -13.68 -1.76
CA SER A 190 6.81 -14.00 -2.11
C SER A 190 7.09 -15.50 -1.97
N LEU A 191 6.63 -16.14 -0.88
CA LEU A 191 6.85 -17.57 -0.64
C LEU A 191 6.12 -18.48 -1.65
N ILE A 192 4.86 -18.18 -1.99
CA ILE A 192 4.10 -18.97 -2.96
C ILE A 192 4.73 -18.87 -4.34
N ALA A 193 5.12 -17.67 -4.78
CA ALA A 193 5.81 -17.51 -6.04
C ALA A 193 7.18 -18.17 -6.05
N ALA A 194 7.93 -18.12 -4.93
CA ALA A 194 9.22 -18.80 -4.79
C ALA A 194 9.14 -20.32 -4.97
N TYR A 195 8.04 -20.91 -4.52
CA TYR A 195 7.83 -22.35 -4.61
C TYR A 195 7.58 -22.82 -6.05
N TRP A 196 6.77 -22.07 -6.81
CA TRP A 196 6.32 -22.48 -8.14
C TRP A 196 7.19 -21.99 -9.29
N VAL A 197 7.96 -20.92 -9.08
CA VAL A 197 8.74 -20.28 -10.16
C VAL A 197 9.78 -21.20 -10.79
N SER A 198 10.35 -22.14 -10.04
CA SER A 198 11.38 -23.08 -10.50
C SER A 198 10.83 -24.35 -11.15
N THR A 199 9.53 -24.59 -11.10
CA THR A 199 8.88 -25.80 -11.65
C THR A 199 7.91 -25.42 -12.78
N CYS A 200 6.78 -24.83 -12.40
CA CYS A 200 5.73 -24.39 -13.32
C CYS A 200 5.35 -22.97 -12.96
N TRP A 201 6.04 -22.03 -13.60
CA TRP A 201 5.98 -20.61 -13.29
C TRP A 201 4.55 -20.04 -13.39
N GLY A 202 3.69 -20.59 -14.28
CA GLY A 202 2.28 -20.21 -14.37
C GLY A 202 1.48 -20.46 -13.08
N LEU A 203 1.85 -21.46 -12.28
CA LEU A 203 1.20 -21.74 -10.99
C LEU A 203 1.45 -20.68 -9.94
N SER A 204 2.55 -19.91 -10.06
CA SER A 204 2.80 -18.72 -9.22
C SER A 204 1.68 -17.68 -9.34
N PHE A 205 0.85 -17.75 -10.38
CA PHE A 205 -0.29 -16.86 -10.60
C PHE A 205 -1.63 -17.56 -10.46
N VAL A 206 -1.76 -18.77 -11.02
CA VAL A 206 -3.02 -19.53 -10.94
C VAL A 206 -3.39 -19.83 -9.49
N VAL A 207 -2.43 -20.27 -8.66
CA VAL A 207 -2.72 -20.62 -7.25
C VAL A 207 -3.22 -19.40 -6.46
N PRO A 208 -2.50 -18.26 -6.41
CA PRO A 208 -3.02 -17.05 -5.79
C PRO A 208 -4.36 -16.58 -6.34
N GLY A 209 -4.55 -16.64 -7.67
CA GLY A 209 -5.79 -16.25 -8.32
C GLY A 209 -6.99 -17.08 -7.88
N VAL A 210 -6.83 -18.41 -7.80
CA VAL A 210 -7.86 -19.32 -7.28
C VAL A 210 -8.17 -19.02 -5.83
N ILE A 211 -7.14 -18.83 -4.98
CA ILE A 211 -7.40 -18.58 -3.56
C ILE A 211 -8.15 -17.24 -3.38
N VAL A 212 -7.78 -16.18 -4.11
CA VAL A 212 -8.51 -14.91 -4.08
C VAL A 212 -9.96 -15.06 -4.53
N ALA A 213 -10.22 -15.82 -5.59
CA ALA A 213 -11.57 -16.08 -6.06
C ALA A 213 -12.41 -16.84 -5.02
N VAL A 214 -11.86 -17.90 -4.43
CA VAL A 214 -12.51 -18.66 -3.34
C VAL A 214 -12.80 -17.74 -2.16
N MET A 215 -11.85 -16.89 -1.77
CA MET A 215 -12.07 -15.94 -0.68
C MET A 215 -13.12 -14.89 -1.03
N GLY A 216 -13.25 -14.49 -2.29
CA GLY A 216 -14.36 -13.67 -2.79
C GLY A 216 -15.73 -14.32 -2.50
N VAL A 217 -15.87 -15.63 -2.77
CA VAL A 217 -17.10 -16.38 -2.42
C VAL A 217 -17.32 -16.43 -0.92
N VAL A 218 -16.28 -16.67 -0.12
CA VAL A 218 -16.39 -16.66 1.35
C VAL A 218 -16.70 -15.25 1.88
N CYS A 219 -16.21 -14.19 1.25
CA CYS A 219 -16.62 -12.80 1.53
C CYS A 219 -18.11 -12.64 1.26
N PHE A 220 -18.58 -13.09 0.11
CA PHE A 220 -19.98 -13.02 -0.22
C PHE A 220 -20.87 -13.72 0.80
N LEU A 221 -20.50 -14.91 1.30
CA LEU A 221 -21.34 -15.66 2.23
C LEU A 221 -21.37 -15.07 3.65
N PHE A 222 -20.27 -14.51 4.13
CA PHE A 222 -20.10 -14.14 5.54
C PHE A 222 -19.99 -12.64 5.82
N LEU A 223 -19.89 -11.79 4.79
CA LEU A 223 -19.79 -10.34 5.00
C LEU A 223 -21.17 -9.77 5.37
N ILE A 224 -21.27 -9.31 6.62
CA ILE A 224 -22.43 -8.58 7.12
C ILE A 224 -22.14 -7.09 6.97
N GLU A 225 -22.91 -6.43 6.11
CA GLU A 225 -22.86 -4.98 5.93
C GLU A 225 -23.54 -4.31 7.12
N ARG A 226 -22.77 -3.55 7.91
CA ARG A 226 -23.33 -2.67 8.94
C ARG A 226 -23.63 -1.34 8.26
N GLU A 227 -24.88 -1.15 7.88
CA GLU A 227 -25.37 0.19 7.53
C GLU A 227 -25.41 1.01 8.81
N CYS A 228 -24.68 2.13 8.85
CA CYS A 228 -24.76 3.06 9.97
C CYS A 228 -26.12 3.76 9.85
N PHE A 229 -27.10 3.32 10.64
CA PHE A 229 -28.45 3.88 10.58
C PHE A 229 -28.46 5.28 11.22
N PRO A 230 -29.34 6.19 10.79
CA PRO A 230 -29.51 7.52 11.40
C PRO A 230 -29.85 7.51 12.91
N GLY A 231 -30.19 6.34 13.49
CA GLY A 231 -30.45 6.14 14.92
C GLY A 231 -29.28 5.56 15.71
N ASP A 232 -28.09 5.39 15.12
CA ASP A 232 -26.90 5.03 15.89
C ASP A 232 -26.52 6.20 16.81
N PRO A 233 -26.27 5.98 18.12
CA PRO A 233 -25.96 7.05 19.07
C PRO A 233 -24.73 7.89 18.67
N GLU A 234 -23.79 7.30 17.93
CA GLU A 234 -22.61 8.00 17.40
C GLU A 234 -22.96 8.97 16.24
N VAL A 235 -23.92 8.61 15.37
CA VAL A 235 -24.44 9.49 14.31
C VAL A 235 -25.30 10.59 14.92
N GLN A 236 -26.15 10.24 15.90
CA GLN A 236 -26.99 11.21 16.60
C GLN A 236 -26.13 12.26 17.31
N HIS A 237 -25.02 11.87 17.96
CA HIS A 237 -24.09 12.81 18.58
C HIS A 237 -23.40 13.73 17.57
N LEU A 238 -23.03 13.22 16.38
CA LEU A 238 -22.44 14.01 15.31
C LEU A 238 -23.42 15.04 14.71
N LEU A 239 -24.69 14.66 14.55
CA LEU A 239 -25.75 15.56 14.11
C LEU A 239 -26.05 16.63 15.16
N THR A 240 -26.14 16.23 16.44
CA THR A 240 -26.41 17.15 17.56
C THR A 240 -25.27 18.15 17.76
N ASP A 241 -24.01 17.74 17.58
CA ASP A 241 -22.86 18.65 17.62
C ASP A 241 -22.81 19.59 16.42
N SER A 242 -23.23 19.11 15.24
CA SER A 242 -23.32 19.96 14.04
C SER A 242 -24.40 21.01 14.18
N GLU A 243 -25.56 20.69 14.78
CA GLU A 243 -26.60 21.68 15.09
C GLU A 243 -26.12 22.71 16.12
N LYS A 244 -25.40 22.29 17.16
CA LYS A 244 -24.82 23.21 18.16
C LYS A 244 -23.78 24.17 17.58
N SER A 245 -23.10 23.82 16.49
CA SER A 245 -22.17 24.72 15.79
C SER A 245 -22.85 25.65 14.77
N SER A 246 -24.10 25.40 14.39
CA SER A 246 -24.87 26.25 13.46
C SER A 246 -25.93 27.15 14.14
N VAL A 247 -26.23 26.98 15.43
CA VAL A 247 -27.27 27.75 16.15
C VAL A 247 -26.74 29.07 16.73
N SER A 248 -25.92 29.80 15.95
CA SER A 248 -25.64 31.21 16.22
C SER A 248 -25.77 32.07 14.98
N LEU A 249 -26.87 31.93 14.24
CA LEU A 249 -27.51 33.06 13.56
C LEU A 249 -28.95 32.74 13.13
N SER A 250 -29.86 33.64 13.52
CA SER A 250 -31.21 33.91 12.98
C SER A 250 -32.36 32.90 13.21
N SER A 251 -33.29 33.38 14.04
CA SER A 251 -34.70 33.05 14.21
C SER A 251 -35.54 33.07 12.91
N SER A 252 -36.58 32.23 12.90
CA SER A 252 -37.82 32.27 12.09
C SER A 252 -37.74 31.85 10.62
N THR A 253 -38.32 30.70 10.26
CA THR A 253 -39.59 30.58 9.50
C THR A 253 -40.03 29.10 9.47
N VAL A 254 -41.29 28.84 9.80
CA VAL A 254 -41.95 27.53 9.73
C VAL A 254 -42.18 27.16 8.26
N ALA A 255 -41.70 25.99 7.83
CA ALA A 255 -42.20 25.31 6.63
C ALA A 255 -42.20 23.79 6.86
N THR A 256 -43.41 23.25 6.96
CA THR A 256 -43.76 21.83 6.92
C THR A 256 -43.51 21.23 5.54
N GLY A 257 -42.92 20.03 5.46
CA GLY A 257 -42.82 19.26 4.20
C GLY A 257 -41.94 18.02 4.33
N GLU A 258 -42.51 16.85 4.08
CA GLU A 258 -42.00 15.49 4.28
C GLU A 258 -40.87 15.04 3.32
N GLY A 259 -40.14 13.98 3.71
CA GLY A 259 -39.67 12.96 2.74
C GLY A 259 -38.16 12.68 2.66
N ARG A 260 -37.71 11.62 3.36
CA ARG A 260 -36.53 10.76 3.07
C ARG A 260 -35.32 11.42 2.37
N HIS A 261 -34.37 11.94 3.14
CA HIS A 261 -33.02 12.23 2.65
C HIS A 261 -32.27 10.91 2.36
N GLY A 262 -32.32 10.45 1.10
CA GLY A 262 -31.31 9.52 0.60
C GLY A 262 -29.97 10.23 0.57
N THR A 263 -28.98 9.73 1.31
CA THR A 263 -27.61 10.26 1.32
C THR A 263 -27.05 10.24 -0.11
N SER A 264 -26.97 11.41 -0.76
CA SER A 264 -26.40 11.53 -2.10
C SER A 264 -24.89 11.25 -2.06
N ALA A 265 -24.39 10.45 -3.00
CA ALA A 265 -22.95 10.21 -3.16
C ALA A 265 -22.20 11.54 -3.29
N ILE A 266 -20.99 11.61 -2.72
CA ILE A 266 -20.22 12.85 -2.73
C ILE A 266 -19.51 12.99 -4.08
N SER A 267 -19.47 14.20 -4.62
CA SER A 267 -18.67 14.48 -5.81
C SER A 267 -17.17 14.41 -5.47
N PHE A 268 -16.36 13.90 -6.38
CA PHE A 268 -14.90 13.84 -6.25
C PHE A 268 -14.28 15.16 -5.77
N LEU A 269 -14.74 16.28 -6.34
CA LEU A 269 -14.27 17.62 -5.95
C LEU A 269 -14.71 18.02 -4.53
N GLY A 270 -15.87 17.52 -4.09
CA GLY A 270 -16.34 17.68 -2.71
C GLY A 270 -15.46 16.93 -1.72
N ALA A 271 -15.01 15.72 -2.08
CA ALA A 271 -14.08 14.95 -1.25
C ALA A 271 -12.68 15.59 -1.17
N LEU A 272 -12.18 16.17 -2.28
CA LEU A 272 -10.92 16.92 -2.29
C LEU A 272 -10.94 18.21 -1.46
N ARG A 273 -12.11 18.82 -1.29
CA ARG A 273 -12.28 20.03 -0.46
C ARG A 273 -12.28 19.75 1.05
N ILE A 274 -12.30 18.48 1.46
CA ILE A 274 -12.21 18.13 2.88
C ILE A 274 -10.81 18.51 3.38
N PRO A 275 -10.71 19.32 4.45
CA PRO A 275 -9.42 19.75 4.97
C PRO A 275 -8.59 18.54 5.41
N GLY A 276 -7.34 18.48 4.96
CA GLY A 276 -6.41 17.39 5.27
C GLY A 276 -6.37 16.26 4.24
N VAL A 277 -7.40 16.08 3.38
CA VAL A 277 -7.40 14.98 2.39
C VAL A 277 -6.26 15.13 1.40
N VAL A 278 -6.06 16.32 0.84
CA VAL A 278 -4.99 16.56 -0.14
C VAL A 278 -3.62 16.43 0.51
N GLU A 279 -3.44 16.99 1.71
CA GLU A 279 -2.17 16.98 2.41
C GLU A 279 -1.77 15.56 2.83
N PHE A 280 -2.69 14.78 3.42
CA PHE A 280 -2.42 13.38 3.77
C PHE A 280 -2.23 12.51 2.51
N SER A 281 -2.93 12.80 1.41
CA SER A 281 -2.71 12.13 0.12
C SER A 281 -1.29 12.35 -0.41
N LEU A 282 -0.79 13.58 -0.34
CA LEU A 282 0.59 13.93 -0.75
C LEU A 282 1.63 13.33 0.19
N CYS A 283 1.38 13.33 1.50
CA CYS A 283 2.24 12.65 2.47
C CYS A 283 2.32 11.14 2.16
N LEU A 284 1.17 10.50 1.92
CA LEU A 284 1.10 9.08 1.56
C LEU A 284 1.79 8.77 0.23
N LEU A 285 1.73 9.67 -0.76
CA LEU A 285 2.46 9.51 -2.03
C LEU A 285 3.95 9.27 -1.78
N PHE A 286 4.58 10.15 -1.02
CA PHE A 286 6.01 10.04 -0.74
C PHE A 286 6.33 8.88 0.22
N ALA A 287 5.53 8.65 1.26
CA ALA A 287 5.73 7.53 2.17
C ALA A 287 5.59 6.17 1.46
N LYS A 288 4.58 6.01 0.60
CA LYS A 288 4.35 4.79 -0.18
C LYS A 288 5.43 4.62 -1.26
N LEU A 289 5.93 5.72 -1.84
CA LEU A 289 7.10 5.70 -2.74
C LEU A 289 8.31 5.08 -2.06
N VAL A 290 8.67 5.54 -0.85
CA VAL A 290 9.82 5.00 -0.10
C VAL A 290 9.59 3.54 0.26
N SER A 291 8.44 3.22 0.85
CA SER A 291 8.06 1.87 1.27
C SER A 291 8.12 0.86 0.12
N TYR A 292 7.49 1.17 -1.02
CA TYR A 292 7.42 0.25 -2.15
C TYR A 292 8.76 0.16 -2.87
N THR A 293 9.52 1.25 -2.97
CA THR A 293 10.87 1.17 -3.53
C THR A 293 11.74 0.23 -2.71
N PHE A 294 11.69 0.33 -1.38
CA PHE A 294 12.36 -0.63 -0.51
C PHE A 294 11.86 -2.04 -0.75
N LEU A 295 10.55 -2.28 -0.71
CA LEU A 295 9.97 -3.61 -0.93
C LEU A 295 10.48 -4.27 -2.23
N PHE A 296 10.54 -3.53 -3.34
CA PHE A 296 10.95 -4.10 -4.64
C PHE A 296 12.46 -4.18 -4.86
N TRP A 297 13.22 -3.20 -4.37
CA TRP A 297 14.66 -3.10 -4.64
C TRP A 297 15.52 -3.69 -3.53
N LEU A 298 14.98 -3.89 -2.33
CA LEU A 298 15.72 -4.41 -1.20
C LEU A 298 16.30 -5.81 -1.44
N PRO A 299 15.57 -6.79 -2.00
CA PRO A 299 16.15 -8.09 -2.33
C PRO A 299 17.32 -7.95 -3.31
N LEU A 300 17.17 -7.10 -4.33
CA LEU A 300 18.23 -6.85 -5.31
C LEU A 300 19.46 -6.18 -4.68
N TYR A 301 19.24 -5.21 -3.79
CA TYR A 301 20.32 -4.54 -3.08
C TYR A 301 21.13 -5.53 -2.25
N ILE A 302 20.44 -6.38 -1.48
CA ILE A 302 21.07 -7.40 -0.63
C ILE A 302 21.85 -8.41 -1.48
N THR A 303 21.31 -8.91 -2.59
CA THR A 303 22.06 -9.76 -3.53
C THR A 303 23.36 -9.08 -3.97
N ASN A 304 23.29 -7.81 -4.40
CA ASN A 304 24.45 -7.13 -4.99
C ASN A 304 25.53 -6.74 -3.97
N VAL A 305 25.15 -6.41 -2.74
CA VAL A 305 26.09 -5.94 -1.71
C VAL A 305 26.67 -7.09 -0.92
N GLU A 306 25.85 -8.07 -0.53
CA GLU A 306 26.29 -9.19 0.31
C GLU A 306 26.66 -10.45 -0.50
N HIS A 307 26.56 -10.40 -1.84
CA HIS A 307 26.77 -11.55 -2.73
C HIS A 307 25.99 -12.81 -2.31
N LEU A 308 24.83 -12.61 -1.69
CA LEU A 308 23.93 -13.68 -1.28
C LEU A 308 23.11 -14.18 -2.47
N ASP A 309 22.81 -15.48 -2.47
CA ASP A 309 21.88 -16.10 -3.43
C ASP A 309 20.49 -15.44 -3.37
N ALA A 310 19.80 -15.31 -4.51
CA ALA A 310 18.47 -14.70 -4.61
C ALA A 310 17.53 -15.18 -3.51
N LYS A 311 17.47 -16.50 -3.30
CA LYS A 311 16.53 -17.07 -2.35
C LYS A 311 16.75 -16.51 -0.94
N ARG A 312 18.00 -16.39 -0.52
CA ARG A 312 18.36 -15.91 0.82
C ARG A 312 18.18 -14.40 0.96
N ALA A 313 18.47 -13.63 -0.10
CA ALA A 313 18.20 -12.19 -0.13
C ALA A 313 16.69 -11.89 -0.12
N GLY A 314 15.89 -12.69 -0.82
CA GLY A 314 14.44 -12.68 -0.75
C GLY A 314 13.93 -13.00 0.67
N ASP A 315 14.41 -14.08 1.29
CA ASP A 315 14.05 -14.46 2.66
C ASP A 315 14.42 -13.32 3.65
N LEU A 316 15.59 -12.69 3.49
CA LEU A 316 16.03 -11.59 4.36
C LEU A 316 15.17 -10.33 4.18
N SER A 317 14.73 -10.04 2.96
CA SER A 317 13.88 -8.87 2.66
C SER A 317 12.52 -8.91 3.37
N THR A 318 12.00 -10.11 3.68
CA THR A 318 10.74 -10.28 4.42
C THR A 318 10.79 -9.66 5.82
N LEU A 319 11.98 -9.48 6.39
CA LEU A 319 12.15 -8.83 7.69
C LEU A 319 11.75 -7.35 7.66
N PHE A 320 11.83 -6.69 6.50
CA PHE A 320 11.31 -5.34 6.33
C PHE A 320 9.78 -5.30 6.50
N ASP A 321 9.07 -6.28 5.93
CA ASP A 321 7.63 -6.44 6.10
C ASP A 321 7.26 -6.76 7.57
N VAL A 322 8.05 -7.61 8.23
CA VAL A 322 7.91 -7.92 9.67
C VAL A 322 8.10 -6.66 10.52
N GLY A 323 9.13 -5.86 10.25
CA GLY A 323 9.32 -4.56 10.88
C GLY A 323 8.09 -3.67 10.69
N GLY A 324 7.52 -3.67 9.48
CA GLY A 324 6.31 -2.91 9.17
C GLY A 324 5.06 -3.33 9.94
N ILE A 325 4.91 -4.61 10.29
CA ILE A 325 3.84 -5.09 11.18
C ILE A 325 3.93 -4.38 12.54
N PHE A 326 5.11 -4.44 13.17
CA PHE A 326 5.35 -3.79 14.46
C PHE A 326 5.21 -2.27 14.36
N GLY A 327 5.74 -1.67 13.28
CA GLY A 327 5.63 -0.24 13.01
C GLY A 327 4.19 0.24 12.90
N GLY A 328 3.34 -0.45 12.14
CA GLY A 328 1.93 -0.10 11.97
C GLY A 328 1.13 -0.20 13.27
N ILE A 329 1.36 -1.25 14.07
CA ILE A 329 0.72 -1.42 15.38
C ILE A 329 1.17 -0.31 16.34
N LEU A 330 2.48 -0.04 16.40
CA LEU A 330 3.05 0.98 17.26
C LEU A 330 2.58 2.39 16.87
N ALA A 331 2.56 2.71 15.58
CA ALA A 331 2.03 3.97 15.06
C ALA A 331 0.56 4.15 15.46
N GLY A 332 -0.26 3.11 15.30
CA GLY A 332 -1.65 3.08 15.73
C GLY A 332 -1.81 3.34 17.24
N LEU A 333 -1.02 2.64 18.06
CA LEU A 333 -1.05 2.76 19.52
C LEU A 333 -0.63 4.16 20.00
N ILE A 334 0.51 4.66 19.52
CA ILE A 334 1.04 5.98 19.89
C ILE A 334 0.06 7.05 19.45
N SER A 335 -0.45 6.95 18.23
CA SER A 335 -1.39 7.93 17.71
C SER A 335 -2.73 7.95 18.44
N ASP A 336 -3.22 6.80 18.91
CA ASP A 336 -4.43 6.75 19.76
C ASP A 336 -4.17 7.38 21.13
N ARG A 337 -3.00 7.12 21.73
CA ARG A 337 -2.66 7.68 23.05
C ARG A 337 -2.43 9.18 23.04
N LEU A 338 -1.83 9.69 21.97
CA LEU A 338 -1.52 11.12 21.83
C LEU A 338 -2.66 11.92 21.20
N GLU A 339 -3.67 11.24 20.62
CA GLU A 339 -4.73 11.82 19.79
C GLU A 339 -4.21 12.72 18.64
N LYS A 340 -2.93 12.54 18.26
CA LYS A 340 -2.21 13.34 17.27
C LYS A 340 -1.64 12.46 16.17
N ARG A 341 -2.48 12.20 15.16
CA ARG A 341 -2.15 11.32 14.02
C ARG A 341 -1.02 11.89 13.18
N ALA A 342 -1.10 13.17 12.81
CA ALA A 342 -0.07 13.84 12.02
C ALA A 342 1.31 13.86 12.72
N SER A 343 1.33 14.19 14.02
CA SER A 343 2.57 14.20 14.82
C SER A 343 3.22 12.82 14.95
N THR A 344 2.42 11.77 15.06
CA THR A 344 2.94 10.40 15.09
C THR A 344 3.59 10.03 13.76
N CYS A 345 2.94 10.35 12.62
CA CYS A 345 3.54 10.18 11.29
C CYS A 345 4.82 10.99 11.14
N GLY A 346 4.79 12.29 11.48
CA GLY A 346 5.93 13.20 11.36
C GLY A 346 7.14 12.72 12.17
N MET A 347 6.94 12.27 13.41
CA MET A 347 8.01 11.73 14.25
C MET A 347 8.63 10.46 13.66
N MET A 348 7.81 9.54 13.14
CA MET A 348 8.32 8.30 12.53
C MET A 348 9.07 8.57 11.22
N LEU A 349 8.56 9.49 10.37
CA LEU A 349 9.25 9.93 9.15
C LEU A 349 10.56 10.66 9.47
N LEU A 350 10.58 11.53 10.49
CA LEU A 350 11.80 12.19 10.93
C LEU A 350 12.90 11.20 11.32
N LEU A 351 12.52 10.10 11.97
CA LEU A 351 13.44 9.02 12.34
C LEU A 351 13.76 8.09 11.16
N ALA A 352 12.90 8.01 10.13
CA ALA A 352 13.12 7.17 8.97
C ALA A 352 14.35 7.63 8.17
N ALA A 353 14.45 8.90 7.77
CA ALA A 353 15.58 9.44 7.00
C ALA A 353 16.98 9.02 7.50
N PRO A 354 17.36 9.23 8.78
CA PRO A 354 18.66 8.81 9.28
C PRO A 354 18.81 7.28 9.29
N THR A 355 17.74 6.52 9.55
CA THR A 355 17.82 5.05 9.52
C THR A 355 18.03 4.51 8.11
N LEU A 356 17.46 5.15 7.07
CA LEU A 356 17.72 4.78 5.68
C LEU A 356 19.18 4.98 5.29
N TYR A 357 19.78 6.09 5.74
CA TYR A 357 21.21 6.34 5.54
C TYR A 357 22.08 5.33 6.29
N MET A 358 21.76 5.09 7.58
CA MET A 358 22.48 4.13 8.42
C MET A 358 22.38 2.71 7.85
N PHE A 359 21.25 2.32 7.26
CA PHE A 359 21.10 1.01 6.62
C PHE A 359 22.11 0.82 5.47
N SER A 360 22.36 1.85 4.67
CA SER A 360 23.37 1.79 3.59
C SER A 360 24.80 1.60 4.10
N ALA A 361 25.12 2.12 5.29
CA ALA A 361 26.42 1.97 5.91
C ALA A 361 26.57 0.64 6.67
N VAL A 362 25.55 0.28 7.45
CA VAL A 362 25.54 -0.86 8.38
C VAL A 362 25.32 -2.19 7.68
N SER A 363 24.62 -2.21 6.54
CA SER A 363 24.44 -3.43 5.74
C SER A 363 25.76 -4.12 5.41
N LYS A 364 26.85 -3.35 5.24
CA LYS A 364 28.20 -3.85 4.94
C LYS A 364 28.97 -4.41 6.14
N MET A 365 28.44 -4.25 7.36
CA MET A 365 29.14 -4.61 8.61
C MET A 365 28.79 -6.03 9.10
N GLY A 366 27.79 -6.68 8.51
CA GLY A 366 27.42 -8.06 8.81
C GLY A 366 25.91 -8.33 8.82
N LEU A 367 25.56 -9.62 8.79
CA LEU A 367 24.17 -10.08 8.66
C LEU A 367 23.29 -9.69 9.86
N GLU A 368 23.79 -9.79 11.09
CA GLU A 368 23.01 -9.49 12.31
C GLU A 368 22.61 -8.00 12.37
N ALA A 369 23.56 -7.11 12.05
CA ALA A 369 23.32 -5.68 12.01
C ALA A 369 22.33 -5.31 10.89
N THR A 370 22.42 -6.00 9.74
CA THR A 370 21.46 -5.87 8.64
C THR A 370 20.04 -6.26 9.07
N VAL A 371 19.88 -7.39 9.76
CA VAL A 371 18.59 -7.87 10.28
C VAL A 371 17.93 -6.83 11.20
N VAL A 372 18.69 -6.30 12.17
CA VAL A 372 18.17 -5.30 13.11
C VAL A 372 17.78 -4.01 12.39
N MET A 373 18.61 -3.54 11.47
CA MET A 373 18.31 -2.33 10.70
C MET A 373 17.11 -2.51 9.77
N LEU A 374 16.92 -3.69 9.16
CA LEU A 374 15.74 -3.98 8.33
C LEU A 374 14.45 -3.89 9.14
N LEU A 375 14.43 -4.43 10.36
CA LEU A 375 13.28 -4.36 11.25
C LEU A 375 12.97 -2.91 11.65
N ILE A 376 14.00 -2.12 11.99
CA ILE A 376 13.84 -0.72 12.39
C ILE A 376 13.38 0.13 11.21
N SER A 377 14.03 0.01 10.04
CA SER A 377 13.64 0.73 8.83
C SER A 377 12.23 0.34 8.38
N GLY A 378 11.88 -0.96 8.43
CA GLY A 378 10.52 -1.43 8.16
C GLY A 378 9.50 -0.80 9.09
N ALA A 379 9.80 -0.75 10.40
CA ALA A 379 8.89 -0.17 11.38
C ALA A 379 8.66 1.33 11.17
N LEU A 380 9.73 2.09 10.91
CA LEU A 380 9.66 3.54 10.76
C LEU A 380 9.08 3.98 9.41
N VAL A 381 9.36 3.26 8.32
CA VAL A 381 8.85 3.58 6.98
C VAL A 381 7.40 3.11 6.80
N ASN A 382 7.08 1.88 7.19
CA ASN A 382 5.74 1.34 6.97
C ASN A 382 4.72 1.82 8.02
N GLY A 383 5.17 2.31 9.19
CA GLY A 383 4.27 2.85 10.22
C GLY A 383 3.42 4.04 9.75
N PRO A 384 4.01 5.14 9.26
CA PRO A 384 3.28 6.27 8.67
C PRO A 384 2.39 5.85 7.51
N TYR A 385 2.92 5.01 6.62
CA TYR A 385 2.15 4.42 5.51
C TYR A 385 0.87 3.74 6.02
N ALA A 386 1.01 2.82 6.98
CA ALA A 386 -0.08 2.08 7.59
C ALA A 386 -1.10 2.99 8.29
N LEU A 387 -0.61 3.96 9.07
CA LEU A 387 -1.46 4.87 9.84
C LEU A 387 -2.30 5.77 8.93
N ILE A 388 -1.69 6.31 7.87
CA ILE A 388 -2.37 7.23 6.94
C ILE A 388 -3.40 6.47 6.09
N THR A 389 -3.01 5.34 5.51
CA THR A 389 -3.88 4.57 4.59
C THR A 389 -5.09 3.93 5.30
N THR A 390 -4.99 3.71 6.61
CA THR A 390 -6.08 3.12 7.40
C THR A 390 -6.78 4.13 8.30
N ALA A 391 -6.22 4.41 9.47
CA ALA A 391 -6.88 5.22 10.51
C ALA A 391 -7.17 6.64 10.04
N VAL A 392 -6.20 7.33 9.42
CA VAL A 392 -6.40 8.72 8.96
C VAL A 392 -7.41 8.79 7.83
N SER A 393 -7.30 7.90 6.83
CA SER A 393 -8.28 7.83 5.73
C SER A 393 -9.69 7.61 6.26
N ALA A 394 -9.81 6.76 7.28
CA ALA A 394 -11.07 6.48 7.92
C ALA A 394 -11.59 7.65 8.77
N ASP A 395 -10.71 8.37 9.47
CA ASP A 395 -11.05 9.57 10.24
C ASP A 395 -11.52 10.71 9.32
N LEU A 396 -10.83 10.94 8.21
CA LEU A 396 -11.22 11.93 7.19
C LEU A 396 -12.51 11.54 6.47
N GLY A 397 -12.71 10.26 6.17
CA GLY A 397 -13.94 9.74 5.57
C GLY A 397 -15.16 9.75 6.51
N THR A 398 -14.95 10.03 7.81
CA THR A 398 -16.01 10.22 8.81
C THR A 398 -16.01 11.65 9.38
N HIS A 399 -15.39 12.59 8.66
CA HIS A 399 -15.26 13.98 9.09
C HIS A 399 -16.63 14.68 9.17
N LYS A 400 -16.76 15.66 10.08
CA LYS A 400 -18.02 16.37 10.36
C LYS A 400 -18.63 17.03 9.12
N SER A 401 -17.79 17.46 8.17
CA SER A 401 -18.23 18.03 6.88
C SER A 401 -19.07 17.07 6.03
N LEU A 402 -19.04 15.78 6.32
CA LEU A 402 -19.74 14.74 5.56
C LEU A 402 -21.15 14.43 6.11
N LYS A 403 -21.60 15.11 7.17
CA LYS A 403 -22.96 14.99 7.75
C LYS A 403 -23.43 13.53 7.97
N GLY A 404 -22.51 12.64 8.37
CA GLY A 404 -22.83 11.23 8.61
C GLY A 404 -23.00 10.37 7.36
N ASN A 405 -22.59 10.84 6.17
CA ASN A 405 -22.59 10.02 4.97
C ASN A 405 -21.49 8.94 5.02
N SER A 406 -21.83 7.77 5.55
CA SER A 406 -20.92 6.61 5.68
C SER A 406 -20.40 6.08 4.34
N ARG A 407 -21.05 6.42 3.22
CA ARG A 407 -20.61 6.04 1.86
C ARG A 407 -19.47 6.91 1.34
N ALA A 408 -19.35 8.15 1.84
CA ALA A 408 -18.28 9.10 1.50
C ALA A 408 -16.86 8.57 1.83
N LEU A 409 -16.80 7.66 2.80
CA LEU A 409 -15.58 7.04 3.28
C LEU A 409 -14.84 6.27 2.17
N SER A 410 -15.58 5.65 1.24
CA SER A 410 -15.00 4.94 0.10
C SER A 410 -14.25 5.89 -0.84
N THR A 411 -14.84 7.04 -1.22
CA THR A 411 -14.15 8.01 -2.11
C THR A 411 -12.97 8.67 -1.42
N VAL A 412 -13.08 9.04 -0.14
CA VAL A 412 -11.96 9.66 0.58
C VAL A 412 -10.78 8.70 0.68
N THR A 413 -11.03 7.44 1.04
CA THR A 413 -10.00 6.40 1.09
C THR A 413 -9.38 6.17 -0.29
N ALA A 414 -10.21 6.13 -1.33
CA ALA A 414 -9.76 5.95 -2.71
C ALA A 414 -8.88 7.10 -3.22
N ILE A 415 -9.18 8.36 -2.87
CA ILE A 415 -8.35 9.51 -3.22
C ILE A 415 -6.98 9.42 -2.53
N ILE A 416 -6.98 9.11 -1.24
CA ILE A 416 -5.76 9.04 -0.44
C ILE A 416 -4.87 7.89 -0.94
N ASP A 417 -5.38 6.66 -0.99
CA ASP A 417 -4.58 5.51 -1.43
C ASP A 417 -4.33 5.50 -2.95
N GLY A 418 -5.20 6.10 -3.77
CA GLY A 418 -4.95 6.32 -5.20
C GLY A 418 -3.73 7.21 -5.42
N THR A 419 -3.65 8.33 -4.70
CA THR A 419 -2.48 9.24 -4.73
C THR A 419 -1.24 8.57 -4.16
N GLY A 420 -1.39 7.79 -3.09
CA GLY A 420 -0.34 6.90 -2.58
C GLY A 420 0.20 5.96 -3.68
N SER A 421 -0.70 5.33 -4.43
CA SER A 421 -0.38 4.32 -5.44
C SER A 421 0.37 4.90 -6.64
N VAL A 422 0.19 6.19 -6.95
CA VAL A 422 1.06 6.91 -7.88
C VAL A 422 2.51 6.89 -7.37
N GLY A 423 2.73 7.15 -6.08
CA GLY A 423 4.05 7.04 -5.45
C GLY A 423 4.64 5.63 -5.52
N ALA A 424 3.81 4.60 -5.30
CA ALA A 424 4.19 3.20 -5.44
C ALA A 424 4.61 2.82 -6.87
N ALA A 425 4.06 3.47 -7.89
CA ALA A 425 4.46 3.30 -9.30
C ALA A 425 5.76 4.05 -9.62
N LEU A 426 5.89 5.28 -9.12
CA LEU A 426 7.03 6.16 -9.42
C LEU A 426 8.32 5.72 -8.73
N GLY A 427 8.26 5.30 -7.47
CA GLY A 427 9.47 4.97 -6.70
C GLY A 427 10.33 3.87 -7.33
N PRO A 428 9.76 2.70 -7.63
CA PRO A 428 10.52 1.59 -8.21
C PRO A 428 11.01 1.89 -9.63
N LEU A 429 10.24 2.69 -10.39
CA LEU A 429 10.65 3.20 -11.70
C LEU A 429 11.88 4.10 -11.57
N LEU A 430 11.85 5.09 -10.67
CA LEU A 430 12.97 6.00 -10.44
C LEU A 430 14.20 5.25 -9.92
N ALA A 431 14.03 4.32 -8.98
CA ALA A 431 15.11 3.45 -8.53
C ALA A 431 15.69 2.59 -9.67
N GLY A 432 14.84 2.13 -10.60
CA GLY A 432 15.27 1.47 -11.83
C GLY A 432 16.17 2.31 -12.71
N LEU A 433 15.81 3.57 -12.90
CA LEU A 433 16.58 4.52 -13.72
C LEU A 433 17.87 5.00 -13.02
N ILE A 434 17.85 5.09 -11.68
CA ILE A 434 18.96 5.62 -10.88
C ILE A 434 19.96 4.53 -10.48
N SER A 435 19.52 3.28 -10.27
CA SER A 435 20.40 2.19 -9.82
C SER A 435 21.67 1.98 -10.65
N PRO A 436 21.69 2.16 -12.00
CA PRO A 436 22.93 2.04 -12.78
C PRO A 436 23.97 3.12 -12.44
N SER A 437 23.54 4.25 -11.88
CA SER A 437 24.42 5.36 -11.46
C SER A 437 25.05 5.15 -10.08
N GLY A 438 24.64 4.09 -9.36
CA GLY A 438 25.14 3.73 -8.03
C GLY A 438 24.04 3.75 -6.96
N TRP A 439 24.16 2.82 -6.00
CA TRP A 439 23.16 2.62 -4.94
C TRP A 439 22.98 3.81 -4.00
N ASN A 440 24.04 4.60 -3.77
CA ASN A 440 23.95 5.81 -2.94
C ASN A 440 22.93 6.80 -3.49
N ASN A 441 22.81 6.93 -4.82
CA ASN A 441 21.85 7.83 -5.45
C ASN A 441 20.40 7.37 -5.24
N VAL A 442 20.17 6.05 -5.18
CA VAL A 442 18.85 5.50 -4.85
C VAL A 442 18.50 5.83 -3.39
N PHE A 443 19.43 5.70 -2.46
CA PHE A 443 19.20 6.11 -1.07
C PHE A 443 18.97 7.62 -0.92
N TYR A 444 19.70 8.47 -1.67
CA TYR A 444 19.44 9.91 -1.70
C TYR A 444 18.05 10.24 -2.23
N MET A 445 17.60 9.58 -3.30
CA MET A 445 16.23 9.73 -3.78
C MET A 445 15.20 9.37 -2.69
N LEU A 446 15.43 8.28 -1.95
CA LEU A 446 14.53 7.85 -0.87
C LEU A 446 14.51 8.84 0.29
N MET A 447 15.67 9.36 0.70
CA MET A 447 15.75 10.39 1.74
C MET A 447 15.09 11.70 1.31
N VAL A 448 15.20 12.11 0.04
CA VAL A 448 14.52 13.29 -0.48
C VAL A 448 13.01 13.08 -0.47
N ALA A 449 12.52 11.92 -0.90
CA ALA A 449 11.10 11.60 -0.83
C ALA A 449 10.58 11.62 0.62
N ASP A 450 11.32 11.01 1.55
CA ASP A 450 10.98 11.01 2.97
C ASP A 450 10.97 12.43 3.58
N ALA A 451 11.95 13.27 3.22
CA ALA A 451 11.97 14.68 3.60
C ALA A 451 10.76 15.44 3.04
N CYS A 452 10.35 15.18 1.79
CA CYS A 452 9.12 15.74 1.24
C CYS A 452 7.87 15.28 2.02
N ALA A 453 7.79 14.00 2.39
CA ALA A 453 6.71 13.48 3.23
C ALA A 453 6.65 14.20 4.59
N LEU A 454 7.81 14.37 5.23
CA LEU A 454 7.95 15.06 6.50
C LEU A 454 7.53 16.53 6.41
N LEU A 455 7.95 17.27 5.37
CA LEU A 455 7.56 18.67 5.17
C LEU A 455 6.04 18.81 5.03
N VAL A 456 5.40 17.89 4.30
CA VAL A 456 3.94 17.87 4.18
C VAL A 456 3.30 17.52 5.54
N SER A 457 3.84 16.56 6.29
CA SER A 457 3.35 16.22 7.64
C SER A 457 3.42 17.40 8.60
N VAL A 458 4.52 18.15 8.60
CA VAL A 458 4.70 19.35 9.42
C VAL A 458 3.67 20.43 9.04
N LYS A 459 3.40 20.60 7.74
CA LYS A 459 2.34 21.52 7.27
C LYS A 459 0.96 21.12 7.80
N ILE A 460 0.65 19.82 7.85
CA ILE A 460 -0.60 19.30 8.43
C ILE A 460 -0.67 19.65 9.92
N GLU A 461 0.41 19.46 10.66
CA GLU A 461 0.48 19.81 12.08
C GLU A 461 0.25 21.29 12.32
N MET A 462 0.90 22.17 11.53
CA MET A 462 0.68 23.61 11.61
C MET A 462 -0.78 23.99 11.31
N MET A 463 -1.40 23.36 10.32
CA MET A 463 -2.82 23.58 9.99
C MET A 463 -3.74 23.18 11.15
N CYS A 464 -3.49 22.01 11.76
CA CYS A 464 -4.21 21.58 12.96
C CYS A 464 -4.04 22.57 14.11
N ILE A 465 -2.82 23.04 14.39
CA ILE A 465 -2.56 24.02 15.45
C ILE A 465 -3.27 25.35 15.17
N SER A 466 -3.18 25.86 13.94
CA SER A 466 -3.86 27.10 13.54
C SER A 466 -5.39 26.99 13.67
N SER A 467 -5.97 25.84 13.33
CA SER A 467 -7.40 25.60 13.48
C SER A 467 -7.85 25.62 14.94
N VAL A 468 -7.03 25.13 15.87
CA VAL A 468 -7.29 25.16 17.31
C VAL A 468 -7.15 26.59 17.86
N LEU A 469 -6.13 27.33 17.42
CA LEU A 469 -5.89 28.72 17.85
C LEU A 469 -6.97 29.70 17.37
N ASN A 470 -7.61 29.44 16.24
CA ASN A 470 -8.70 30.27 15.70
C ASN A 470 -10.08 30.02 16.33
N TYR A 471 -10.20 29.14 17.35
CA TYR A 471 -11.44 29.02 18.11
C TYR A 471 -11.60 30.17 19.11
N PRO A 472 -12.68 30.98 19.02
CA PRO A 472 -12.86 32.18 19.86
C PRO A 472 -12.95 31.88 21.37
N LYS A 473 -13.33 30.65 21.76
CA LYS A 473 -13.34 30.22 23.17
C LYS A 473 -11.95 29.94 23.75
N MET A 474 -10.94 29.65 22.93
CA MET A 474 -9.56 29.38 23.39
C MET A 474 -8.68 30.62 23.43
N GLN A 475 -8.98 31.67 22.64
CA GLN A 475 -8.28 32.95 22.75
C GLN A 475 -8.40 33.55 24.17
N ILE A 476 -9.51 33.32 24.86
CA ILE A 476 -9.73 33.77 26.25
C ILE A 476 -8.88 32.99 27.26
N VAL A 477 -8.57 31.72 26.99
CA VAL A 477 -7.78 30.85 27.90
C VAL A 477 -6.27 30.96 27.64
N LEU A 478 -5.86 31.28 26.41
CA LEU A 478 -4.46 31.43 26.01
C LEU A 478 -3.91 32.86 26.13
N LEU A 479 -4.77 33.84 26.45
CA LEU A 479 -4.37 35.22 26.73
C LEU A 479 -3.21 35.36 27.74
N PRO A 480 -3.06 34.55 28.80
CA PRO A 480 -1.90 34.64 29.70
C PRO A 480 -0.60 34.07 29.08
N PHE A 481 -0.69 33.14 28.12
CA PHE A 481 0.48 32.54 27.46
C PHE A 481 1.01 33.37 26.29
N GLN A 482 0.14 34.15 25.64
CA GLN A 482 0.52 35.03 24.53
C GLN A 482 1.42 36.18 24.99
N TYR A 483 1.27 36.65 26.24
CA TYR A 483 2.19 37.62 26.84
C TYR A 483 3.59 37.04 27.12
N SER A 484 3.72 35.76 27.47
CA SER A 484 5.03 35.14 27.74
C SER A 484 5.87 34.94 26.48
N VAL A 485 5.25 34.64 25.33
CA VAL A 485 5.97 34.48 24.05
C VAL A 485 6.39 35.83 23.46
N VAL A 486 5.56 36.87 23.59
CA VAL A 486 5.91 38.23 23.13
C VAL A 486 7.02 38.86 23.99
N VAL A 487 7.10 38.53 25.29
CA VAL A 487 8.20 38.98 26.16
C VAL A 487 9.52 38.28 25.83
N LEU A 488 9.49 37.02 25.36
CA LEU A 488 10.69 36.30 24.91
C LEU A 488 11.26 36.86 23.60
N ASP A 489 10.42 37.23 22.64
CA ASP A 489 10.87 37.90 21.39
C ASP A 489 11.48 39.29 21.68
N PHE A 490 10.97 40.01 22.68
CA PHE A 490 11.51 41.31 23.07
C PHE A 490 12.86 41.24 23.82
N GLN A 491 13.18 40.11 24.46
CA GLN A 491 14.47 39.91 25.13
C GLN A 491 15.60 39.50 24.18
N TRP A 492 15.30 38.81 23.07
CA TRP A 492 16.31 38.46 22.06
C TRP A 492 16.69 39.63 21.14
N GLY A 493 15.80 40.61 20.95
CA GLY A 493 16.08 41.82 20.16
C GLY A 493 17.02 42.85 20.81
N ARG A 494 17.49 42.63 22.05
CA ARG A 494 18.45 43.54 22.75
C ARG A 494 19.87 43.01 22.88
N PHE A 495 20.16 41.80 22.40
CA PHE A 495 21.51 41.23 22.38
C PHE A 495 22.19 41.24 21.00
N ALA A 496 21.56 41.89 20.02
CA ALA A 496 22.12 42.13 18.69
C ALA A 496 22.17 43.64 18.40
N VAL A 497 22.97 44.39 19.17
CA VAL A 497 23.57 45.68 18.80
C VAL A 497 24.99 45.71 19.36
#